data_AF-A0A9W8L941-F1
#
_entry.id   AF-A0A9W8L941-F1
#
_cell.length_a   1.000
_cell.length_b   1.000
_cell.length_c   1.000
_cell.angle_alpha   90.00
_cell.angle_beta   90.00
_cell.angle_gamma   90.00
#
_symmetry.space_group_name_H-M   'P 1'
#
loop_
_entity.id
_entity.type
_entity.pdbx_description
1 polymer ?
#
loop_
_entity_poly.entity_id
_entity_poly.type
_entity_poly.pdbx_seq_one_letter_code
_entity_poly.pdbx_strand_id
1 'polypeptide(L)'
;LRSKESFRAIYNWQFINSLNFWTEVLATYCGDRAEEQPQLCATLESLVYPLTQIILGVARLVPTAKYFPLRIHCISQLLRLSSATGIYIPILPMIIEVLESPEFLSRRPLNSTLKPLSLDSQLKAPKEYEHTRVYLEIVLESVFGLLADAIAAQSVRIAFPEWVVPAVLQLRRWRKRAGKSWSRFSKQLQGLLEKIEQSSLMVVQKRNKVDFGPANLTGANQFMSDISADATPIGAYANSLRKVKAQQRATMVEAEMEK
;
A
#
# COMPACT_ATOMS: atom_id res chain seq x y z
N LEU A 1 0.19 -28.10 9.48
CA LEU A 1 0.15 -26.69 9.04
C LEU A 1 1.49 -25.93 9.13
N ARG A 2 2.50 -26.39 9.89
CA ARG A 2 3.84 -25.76 9.93
C ARG A 2 4.95 -26.67 9.35
N SER A 3 4.75 -27.28 8.17
CA SER A 3 5.86 -27.95 7.46
C SER A 3 6.48 -27.02 6.42
N LYS A 4 7.75 -27.22 6.08
CA LYS A 4 8.44 -26.47 5.00
C LYS A 4 7.70 -26.60 3.66
N GLU A 5 7.03 -27.73 3.44
CA GLU A 5 6.20 -27.99 2.27
C GLU A 5 4.92 -27.15 2.27
N SER A 6 4.25 -27.00 3.43
CA SER A 6 3.08 -26.11 3.55
C SER A 6 3.44 -24.66 3.19
N PHE A 7 4.62 -24.18 3.58
CA PHE A 7 5.07 -22.83 3.20
C PHE A 7 5.34 -22.71 1.69
N ARG A 8 5.96 -23.73 1.07
CA ARG A 8 6.22 -23.73 -0.38
C ARG A 8 4.94 -23.78 -1.21
N ALA A 9 3.91 -24.45 -0.71
CA ALA A 9 2.60 -24.51 -1.36
C ALA A 9 1.89 -23.14 -1.41
N ILE A 10 2.21 -22.23 -0.47
CA ILE A 10 1.63 -20.88 -0.42
C ILE A 10 2.56 -19.85 -1.07
N TYR A 11 3.87 -19.92 -0.83
CA TYR A 11 4.85 -18.94 -1.31
C TYR A 11 5.40 -19.30 -2.69
N ASN A 12 4.50 -19.32 -3.68
CA ASN A 12 4.83 -19.53 -5.08
C ASN A 12 3.96 -18.64 -5.98
N TRP A 13 4.39 -18.49 -7.23
CA TRP A 13 3.73 -17.63 -8.21
C TRP A 13 2.32 -18.08 -8.56
N GLN A 14 2.05 -19.38 -8.63
CA GLN A 14 0.72 -19.88 -8.96
C GLN A 14 -0.29 -19.41 -7.90
N PHE A 15 0.06 -19.55 -6.62
CA PHE A 15 -0.80 -19.12 -5.52
C PHE A 15 -0.98 -17.58 -5.49
N ILE A 16 0.11 -16.82 -5.56
CA ILE A 16 0.04 -15.34 -5.54
C ILE A 16 -0.72 -14.78 -6.76
N ASN A 17 -0.53 -15.38 -7.95
CA ASN A 17 -1.28 -15.00 -9.14
C ASN A 17 -2.76 -15.37 -9.05
N SER A 18 -3.09 -16.48 -8.37
CA SER A 18 -4.49 -16.84 -8.12
C SER A 18 -5.16 -15.82 -7.20
N LEU A 19 -4.46 -15.37 -6.15
CA LEU A 19 -4.94 -14.27 -5.31
C LEU A 19 -5.10 -12.98 -6.10
N ASN A 20 -4.15 -12.68 -7.00
CA ASN A 20 -4.22 -11.50 -7.85
C ASN A 20 -5.44 -11.55 -8.77
N PHE A 21 -5.64 -12.68 -9.44
CA PHE A 21 -6.78 -12.91 -10.31
C PHE A 21 -8.10 -12.67 -9.58
N TRP A 22 -8.30 -13.30 -8.42
CA TRP A 22 -9.51 -13.08 -7.63
C TRP A 22 -9.65 -11.66 -7.10
N THR A 23 -8.54 -11.01 -6.77
CA THR A 23 -8.54 -9.58 -6.41
C THR A 23 -9.06 -8.72 -7.56
N GLU A 24 -8.60 -8.96 -8.79
CA GLU A 24 -9.04 -8.22 -9.98
C GLU A 24 -10.51 -8.50 -10.32
N VAL A 25 -10.95 -9.77 -10.23
CA VAL A 25 -12.35 -10.16 -10.46
C VAL A 25 -13.26 -9.43 -9.47
N LEU A 26 -12.96 -9.49 -8.17
CA LEU A 26 -13.78 -8.82 -7.16
C LEU A 26 -13.70 -7.30 -7.25
N ALA A 27 -12.54 -6.72 -7.52
CA ALA A 27 -12.42 -5.28 -7.73
C ALA A 27 -13.25 -4.80 -8.93
N THR A 28 -13.27 -5.57 -10.01
CA THR A 28 -14.02 -5.22 -11.23
C THR A 28 -15.52 -5.38 -11.00
N TYR A 29 -15.98 -6.55 -10.56
CA TYR A 29 -17.41 -6.90 -10.54
C TYR A 29 -18.13 -6.54 -9.23
N CYS A 30 -17.39 -6.34 -8.13
CA CYS A 30 -17.94 -5.85 -6.86
C CYS A 30 -17.50 -4.41 -6.53
N GLY A 31 -16.80 -3.75 -7.45
CA GLY A 31 -16.35 -2.36 -7.32
C GLY A 31 -16.69 -1.57 -8.58
N ASP A 32 -15.71 -1.43 -9.48
CA ASP A 32 -15.76 -0.52 -10.63
C ASP A 32 -17.00 -0.69 -11.52
N ARG A 33 -17.50 -1.92 -11.67
CA ARG A 33 -18.65 -2.29 -12.50
C ARG A 33 -19.79 -2.93 -11.70
N ALA A 34 -19.84 -2.69 -10.40
CA ALA A 34 -20.89 -3.26 -9.54
C ALA A 34 -22.30 -2.91 -10.03
N GLU A 35 -22.50 -1.70 -10.56
CA GLU A 35 -23.78 -1.23 -11.10
C GLU A 35 -24.15 -1.88 -12.44
N GLU A 36 -23.17 -2.32 -13.24
CA GLU A 36 -23.42 -2.98 -14.53
C GLU A 36 -24.00 -4.39 -14.36
N GLN A 37 -23.61 -5.10 -13.29
CA GLN A 37 -24.01 -6.48 -13.02
C GLN A 37 -24.35 -6.72 -11.54
N PRO A 38 -25.47 -6.16 -11.03
CA PRO A 38 -25.80 -6.18 -9.61
C PRO A 38 -26.05 -7.61 -9.05
N GLN A 39 -26.60 -8.52 -9.87
CA GLN A 39 -26.82 -9.91 -9.46
C GLN A 39 -25.50 -10.68 -9.25
N LEU A 40 -24.51 -10.41 -10.11
CA LEU A 40 -23.18 -11.01 -9.99
C LEU A 40 -22.45 -10.44 -8.76
N CYS A 41 -22.52 -9.12 -8.57
CA CYS A 41 -21.98 -8.45 -7.39
C CYS A 41 -22.53 -9.08 -6.09
N ALA A 42 -23.85 -9.20 -5.97
CA ALA A 42 -24.50 -9.78 -4.78
C ALA A 42 -24.04 -11.22 -4.47
N THR A 43 -23.69 -11.99 -5.51
CA THR A 43 -23.17 -13.35 -5.34
C THR A 43 -21.71 -13.34 -4.89
N LEU A 44 -20.87 -12.50 -5.52
CA LEU A 44 -19.42 -12.49 -5.33
C LEU A 44 -18.96 -11.67 -4.12
N GLU A 45 -19.73 -10.69 -3.65
CA GLU A 45 -19.36 -9.79 -2.54
C GLU A 45 -19.01 -10.58 -1.27
N SER A 46 -19.70 -11.69 -1.03
CA SER A 46 -19.43 -12.62 0.08
C SER A 46 -17.99 -13.19 0.08
N LEU A 47 -17.30 -13.17 -1.06
CA LEU A 47 -15.92 -13.63 -1.21
C LEU A 47 -14.87 -12.58 -0.85
N VAL A 48 -15.24 -11.29 -0.75
CA VAL A 48 -14.30 -10.21 -0.45
C VAL A 48 -13.65 -10.42 0.91
N TYR A 49 -14.43 -10.75 1.94
CA TYR A 49 -13.90 -10.98 3.28
C TYR A 49 -12.99 -12.22 3.36
N PRO A 50 -13.41 -13.42 2.90
CA PRO A 50 -12.52 -14.58 2.84
C PRO A 50 -11.22 -14.33 2.08
N LEU A 51 -11.28 -13.68 0.90
CA LEU A 51 -10.08 -13.37 0.12
C LEU A 51 -9.16 -12.42 0.89
N THR A 52 -9.72 -11.37 1.51
CA THR A 52 -8.98 -10.43 2.36
C THR A 52 -8.26 -11.17 3.49
N GLN A 53 -8.94 -12.08 4.19
CA GLN A 53 -8.34 -12.87 5.28
C GLN A 53 -7.20 -13.78 4.79
N ILE A 54 -7.36 -14.40 3.62
CA ILE A 54 -6.30 -15.22 3.02
C ILE A 54 -5.08 -14.36 2.70
N ILE A 55 -5.26 -13.22 2.02
CA ILE A 55 -4.14 -12.34 1.67
C ILE A 55 -3.44 -11.78 2.92
N LEU A 56 -4.21 -11.39 3.96
CA LEU A 56 -3.68 -10.97 5.26
C LEU A 56 -2.83 -12.07 5.92
N GLY A 57 -3.32 -13.31 5.92
CA GLY A 57 -2.61 -14.46 6.45
C GLY A 57 -1.31 -14.73 5.69
N VAL A 58 -1.35 -14.65 4.36
CA VAL A 58 -0.19 -14.87 3.48
C VAL A 58 0.89 -13.81 3.72
N ALA A 59 0.52 -12.53 3.80
CA ALA A 59 1.46 -11.45 4.05
C ALA A 59 2.22 -11.60 5.39
N ARG A 60 1.58 -12.19 6.40
CA ARG A 60 2.13 -12.34 7.75
C ARG A 60 2.78 -13.69 8.03
N LEU A 61 2.75 -14.63 7.08
CA LEU A 61 3.17 -16.01 7.30
C LEU A 61 4.65 -16.15 7.68
N VAL A 62 5.56 -15.38 7.06
CA VAL A 62 7.00 -15.34 7.41
C VAL A 62 7.50 -13.90 7.47
N PRO A 63 7.83 -13.37 8.66
CA PRO A 63 8.23 -11.97 8.85
C PRO A 63 9.73 -11.74 8.71
N THR A 64 10.29 -12.05 7.55
CA THR A 64 11.71 -11.79 7.25
C THR A 64 11.89 -10.85 6.06
N ALA A 65 13.04 -10.17 6.02
CA ALA A 65 13.40 -9.24 4.95
C ALA A 65 13.36 -9.89 3.56
N LYS A 66 13.70 -11.18 3.49
CA LYS A 66 13.52 -12.01 2.30
C LYS A 66 12.15 -11.89 1.64
N TYR A 67 11.07 -11.77 2.41
CA TYR A 67 9.70 -11.82 1.89
C TYR A 67 9.02 -10.46 1.83
N PHE A 68 9.78 -9.35 1.94
CA PHE A 68 9.23 -8.03 1.62
C PHE A 68 8.60 -7.92 0.22
N PRO A 69 9.14 -8.56 -0.85
CA PRO A 69 8.53 -8.46 -2.17
C PRO A 69 7.11 -9.07 -2.17
N LEU A 70 6.95 -10.28 -1.63
CA LEU A 70 5.65 -10.93 -1.46
C LEU A 70 4.68 -10.08 -0.62
N ARG A 71 5.15 -9.47 0.47
CA ARG A 71 4.32 -8.57 1.30
C ARG A 71 3.83 -7.36 0.52
N ILE A 72 4.69 -6.75 -0.30
CA ILE A 72 4.36 -5.63 -1.17
C ILE A 72 3.28 -6.04 -2.18
N HIS A 73 3.38 -7.22 -2.78
CA HIS A 73 2.34 -7.78 -3.65
C HIS A 73 1.00 -7.91 -2.93
N CYS A 74 0.99 -8.54 -1.75
CA CYS A 74 -0.22 -8.68 -0.94
C CYS A 74 -0.84 -7.34 -0.53
N ILE A 75 -0.02 -6.37 -0.10
CA ILE A 75 -0.49 -5.03 0.26
C ILE A 75 -1.10 -4.32 -0.96
N SER A 76 -0.48 -4.45 -2.13
CA SER A 76 -0.98 -3.87 -3.38
C SER A 76 -2.35 -4.46 -3.78
N GLN A 77 -2.52 -5.77 -3.61
CA GLN A 77 -3.78 -6.47 -3.85
C GLN A 77 -4.88 -5.98 -2.89
N LEU A 78 -4.59 -5.92 -1.60
CA LEU A 78 -5.55 -5.43 -0.59
C LEU A 78 -5.93 -3.98 -0.83
N LEU A 79 -4.97 -3.13 -1.21
CA LEU A 79 -5.23 -1.73 -1.51
C LEU A 79 -6.15 -1.57 -2.72
N ARG A 80 -5.93 -2.34 -3.79
CA ARG A 80 -6.82 -2.36 -4.95
C ARG A 80 -8.23 -2.78 -4.55
N LEU A 81 -8.34 -3.90 -3.83
CA LEU A 81 -9.63 -4.43 -3.40
C LEU A 81 -10.40 -3.42 -2.56
N SER A 82 -9.74 -2.81 -1.57
CA SER A 82 -10.33 -1.80 -0.70
C SER A 82 -10.75 -0.53 -1.45
N SER A 83 -9.96 -0.10 -2.43
CA SER A 83 -10.25 1.11 -3.21
C SER A 83 -11.43 0.89 -4.16
N ALA A 84 -11.51 -0.26 -4.83
CA ALA A 84 -12.56 -0.56 -5.79
C ALA A 84 -13.90 -0.88 -5.12
N THR A 85 -13.90 -1.72 -4.09
CA THR A 85 -15.15 -2.15 -3.40
C THR A 85 -15.64 -1.12 -2.37
N GLY A 86 -14.80 -0.15 -2.00
CA GLY A 86 -15.07 0.76 -0.88
C GLY A 86 -15.04 0.11 0.50
N ILE A 87 -14.80 -1.21 0.59
CA ILE A 87 -14.70 -1.93 1.86
C ILE A 87 -13.38 -1.57 2.53
N TYR A 88 -13.46 -1.16 3.80
CA TYR A 88 -12.28 -0.79 4.56
C TYR A 88 -11.41 -2.00 4.91
N ILE A 89 -10.14 -1.95 4.53
CA ILE A 89 -9.12 -2.93 4.91
C ILE A 89 -7.98 -2.19 5.64
N PRO A 90 -7.54 -2.64 6.84
CA PRO A 90 -6.51 -1.96 7.61
C PRO A 90 -5.10 -2.19 7.02
N ILE A 91 -4.78 -1.46 5.96
CA ILE A 91 -3.53 -1.61 5.19
C ILE A 91 -2.35 -0.87 5.84
N LEU A 92 -2.58 0.30 6.43
CA LEU A 92 -1.50 1.11 7.02
C LEU A 92 -0.67 0.36 8.08
N PRO A 93 -1.27 -0.40 9.02
CA PRO A 93 -0.48 -1.20 9.97
C PRO A 93 0.48 -2.17 9.27
N MET A 94 0.07 -2.80 8.18
CA MET A 94 0.94 -3.74 7.44
C MET A 94 2.13 -3.05 6.78
N ILE A 95 1.92 -1.84 6.24
CA ILE A 95 2.98 -1.03 5.65
C ILE A 95 3.95 -0.57 6.75
N ILE A 96 3.43 -0.12 7.89
CA ILE A 96 4.23 0.33 9.03
C ILE A 96 5.03 -0.82 9.63
N GLU A 97 4.48 -2.04 9.73
CA GLU A 97 5.20 -3.24 10.16
C GLU A 97 6.47 -3.50 9.32
N VAL A 98 6.44 -3.19 8.02
CA VAL A 98 7.63 -3.30 7.15
C VAL A 98 8.66 -2.22 7.52
N LEU A 99 8.22 -0.97 7.68
CA LEU A 99 9.08 0.15 8.09
C LEU A 99 9.72 -0.07 9.47
N GLU A 100 8.98 -0.66 10.40
CA GLU A 100 9.45 -0.96 11.75
C GLU A 100 10.31 -2.21 11.85
N SER A 101 10.63 -2.86 10.72
CA SER A 101 11.50 -4.02 10.72
C SER A 101 12.93 -3.68 11.18
N PRO A 102 13.67 -4.67 11.75
CA PRO A 102 15.06 -4.47 12.18
C PRO A 102 15.99 -4.01 11.06
N GLU A 103 15.68 -4.31 9.80
CA GLU A 103 16.46 -3.88 8.63
C GLU A 103 16.54 -2.36 8.49
N PHE A 104 15.49 -1.64 8.90
CA PHE A 104 15.45 -0.17 8.78
C PHE A 104 15.82 0.54 10.08
N LEU A 105 15.50 -0.07 11.23
CA LEU A 105 15.62 0.58 12.54
C LEU A 105 16.93 0.31 13.27
N SER A 106 17.49 -0.89 13.13
CA SER A 106 18.58 -1.36 14.00
C SER A 106 19.80 -1.85 13.23
N ARG A 107 19.61 -2.43 12.05
CA ARG A 107 20.69 -3.00 11.23
C ARG A 107 21.33 -1.94 10.34
N ARG A 108 22.65 -2.03 10.17
CA ARG A 108 23.37 -1.26 9.16
C ARG A 108 23.29 -2.03 7.83
N PRO A 109 22.78 -1.41 6.74
CA PRO A 109 22.72 -2.07 5.43
C PRO A 109 24.12 -2.43 4.92
N LEU A 110 24.23 -3.57 4.25
CA LEU A 110 25.44 -3.97 3.56
C LEU A 110 25.62 -3.15 2.28
N ASN A 111 26.84 -2.66 2.04
CA ASN A 111 27.17 -2.02 0.77
C ASN A 111 27.27 -3.08 -0.33
N SER A 112 26.77 -2.74 -1.51
CA SER A 112 26.79 -3.63 -2.67
C SER A 112 26.78 -2.82 -3.95
N THR A 113 27.42 -3.34 -4.99
CA THR A 113 27.43 -2.82 -6.37
C THR A 113 26.45 -3.57 -7.27
N LEU A 114 25.59 -4.41 -6.69
CA LEU A 114 24.55 -5.14 -7.41
C LEU A 114 23.59 -4.16 -8.11
N LYS A 115 23.07 -4.58 -9.26
CA LYS A 115 22.07 -3.81 -10.00
C LYS A 115 20.74 -3.78 -9.22
N PRO A 116 19.94 -2.72 -9.34
CA PRO A 116 18.61 -2.69 -8.75
C PRO A 116 17.75 -3.88 -9.20
N LEU A 117 17.09 -4.52 -8.25
CA LEU A 117 16.18 -5.65 -8.47
C LEU A 117 14.77 -5.15 -8.77
N SER A 118 14.10 -5.72 -9.77
CA SER A 118 12.66 -5.51 -9.94
C SER A 118 11.87 -6.33 -8.92
N LEU A 119 11.13 -5.68 -8.02
CA LEU A 119 10.29 -6.39 -7.04
C LEU A 119 9.05 -7.02 -7.68
N ASP A 120 8.62 -6.50 -8.84
CA ASP A 120 7.43 -6.97 -9.54
C ASP A 120 7.58 -8.43 -9.99
N SER A 121 8.80 -8.87 -10.29
CA SER A 121 9.12 -10.23 -10.74
C SER A 121 9.67 -11.13 -9.64
N GLN A 122 9.62 -10.70 -8.37
CA GLN A 122 10.18 -11.45 -7.25
C GLN A 122 9.17 -11.66 -6.11
N LEU A 123 9.09 -12.88 -5.60
CA LEU A 123 8.40 -13.18 -4.34
C LEU A 123 9.34 -13.22 -3.13
N LYS A 124 10.63 -13.47 -3.39
CA LYS A 124 11.67 -13.59 -2.37
C LYS A 124 12.92 -12.85 -2.85
N ALA A 125 13.57 -12.13 -1.94
CA ALA A 125 14.88 -11.58 -2.21
C ALA A 125 15.89 -12.72 -2.46
N PRO A 126 16.74 -12.62 -3.49
CA PRO A 126 17.92 -13.47 -3.58
C PRO A 126 18.84 -13.27 -2.37
N LYS A 127 19.57 -14.30 -1.96
CA LYS A 127 20.41 -14.26 -0.74
C LYS A 127 21.42 -13.12 -0.73
N GLU A 128 21.94 -12.78 -1.91
CA GLU A 128 22.91 -11.70 -2.11
C GLU A 128 22.32 -10.31 -1.87
N TYR A 129 20.99 -10.16 -1.95
CA TYR A 129 20.28 -8.89 -1.86
C TYR A 129 19.69 -8.61 -0.46
N GLU A 130 19.30 -9.65 0.30
CA GLU A 130 18.40 -9.59 1.47
C GLU A 130 18.70 -8.48 2.52
N HIS A 131 19.96 -8.07 2.65
CA HIS A 131 20.41 -7.04 3.62
C HIS A 131 21.18 -5.88 2.99
N THR A 132 21.20 -5.80 1.66
CA THR A 132 21.96 -4.78 0.95
C THR A 132 21.22 -3.46 0.94
N ARG A 133 21.98 -2.36 0.91
CA ARG A 133 21.44 -1.02 0.74
C ARG A 133 20.57 -0.93 -0.52
N VAL A 134 21.05 -1.45 -1.64
CA VAL A 134 20.35 -1.44 -2.93
C VAL A 134 18.96 -2.07 -2.81
N TYR A 135 18.86 -3.26 -2.22
CA TYR A 135 17.58 -3.94 -2.02
C TYR A 135 16.62 -3.16 -1.10
N LEU A 136 17.13 -2.72 0.06
CA LEU A 136 16.32 -2.04 1.07
C LEU A 136 15.82 -0.67 0.59
N GLU A 137 16.57 0.04 -0.25
CA GLU A 137 16.09 1.29 -0.87
C GLU A 137 14.92 1.03 -1.83
N ILE A 138 14.96 -0.03 -2.64
CA ILE A 138 13.87 -0.39 -3.56
C ILE A 138 12.61 -0.80 -2.79
N VAL A 139 12.79 -1.53 -1.67
CA VAL A 139 11.68 -1.85 -0.75
C VAL A 139 11.08 -0.57 -0.18
N LEU A 140 11.90 0.39 0.29
CA LEU A 140 11.41 1.66 0.81
C LEU A 140 10.67 2.49 -0.25
N GLU A 141 11.17 2.55 -1.49
CA GLU A 141 10.49 3.23 -2.59
C GLU A 141 9.09 2.65 -2.82
N SER A 142 8.96 1.31 -2.86
CA SER A 142 7.67 0.64 -3.03
C SER A 142 6.74 0.83 -1.83
N VAL A 143 7.27 0.73 -0.60
CA VAL A 143 6.51 0.92 0.65
C VAL A 143 6.00 2.36 0.76
N PHE A 144 6.79 3.35 0.38
CA PHE A 144 6.39 4.76 0.40
C PHE A 144 5.33 5.08 -0.66
N GLY A 145 5.43 4.48 -1.85
CA GLY A 145 4.37 4.56 -2.86
C GLY A 145 3.05 4.01 -2.34
N LEU A 146 3.08 2.78 -1.79
CA LEU A 146 1.88 2.14 -1.20
C LEU A 146 1.33 2.93 -0.01
N LEU A 147 2.19 3.52 0.82
CA LEU A 147 1.78 4.36 1.93
C LEU A 147 1.03 5.60 1.43
N ALA A 148 1.56 6.27 0.41
CA ALA A 148 0.92 7.45 -0.18
C ALA A 148 -0.42 7.08 -0.81
N ASP A 149 -0.49 5.98 -1.56
CA ASP A 149 -1.73 5.53 -2.22
C ASP A 149 -2.79 5.10 -1.19
N ALA A 150 -2.41 4.36 -0.15
CA ALA A 150 -3.34 3.93 0.90
C ALA A 150 -3.93 5.11 1.68
N ILE A 151 -3.14 6.14 1.97
CA ILE A 151 -3.63 7.35 2.64
C ILE A 151 -4.47 8.19 1.68
N ALA A 152 -4.05 8.32 0.41
CA ALA A 152 -4.79 9.05 -0.60
C ALA A 152 -6.20 8.46 -0.84
N ALA A 153 -6.33 7.13 -0.88
CA ALA A 153 -7.62 6.45 -1.04
C ALA A 153 -8.64 6.81 0.07
N GLN A 154 -8.17 7.20 1.26
CA GLN A 154 -9.03 7.59 2.38
C GLN A 154 -9.18 9.11 2.54
N SER A 155 -8.45 9.91 1.74
CA SER A 155 -8.35 11.37 1.91
C SER A 155 -9.64 12.16 1.66
N VAL A 156 -10.62 11.55 1.00
CA VAL A 156 -11.95 12.13 0.74
C VAL A 156 -12.99 11.69 1.77
N ARG A 157 -12.64 10.80 2.70
CA ARG A 157 -13.59 10.32 3.72
C ARG A 157 -13.74 11.35 4.84
N ILE A 158 -14.95 11.47 5.36
CA ILE A 158 -15.26 12.41 6.45
C ILE A 158 -14.41 12.14 7.72
N ALA A 159 -14.07 10.88 8.00
CA ALA A 159 -13.29 10.48 9.16
C ALA A 159 -11.76 10.56 8.96
N PHE A 160 -11.28 11.04 7.81
CA PHE A 160 -9.85 11.07 7.48
C PHE A 160 -8.95 11.74 8.54
N PRO A 161 -9.30 12.93 9.09
CA PRO A 161 -8.45 13.63 10.06
C PRO A 161 -8.15 12.82 11.31
N GLU A 162 -9.14 12.08 11.82
CA GLU A 162 -8.99 11.22 13.00
C GLU A 162 -8.36 9.88 12.63
N TRP A 163 -8.74 9.31 11.49
CA TRP A 163 -8.26 8.02 11.01
C TRP A 163 -6.74 7.99 10.78
N VAL A 164 -6.17 9.08 10.26
CA VAL A 164 -4.74 9.12 9.89
C VAL A 164 -3.80 9.37 11.09
N VAL A 165 -4.34 9.79 12.25
CA VAL A 165 -3.54 10.17 13.44
C VAL A 165 -2.59 9.07 13.90
N PRO A 166 -3.04 7.81 14.10
CA PRO A 166 -2.15 6.75 14.59
C PRO A 166 -0.99 6.48 13.63
N ALA A 167 -1.24 6.59 12.32
CA ALA A 167 -0.21 6.42 11.30
C ALA A 167 0.79 7.59 11.32
N VAL A 168 0.32 8.84 11.38
CA VAL A 168 1.19 10.03 11.49
C VAL A 168 2.14 9.92 12.70
N LEU A 169 1.64 9.47 13.86
CA LEU A 169 2.47 9.29 15.06
C LEU A 169 3.56 8.22 14.88
N GLN A 170 3.22 7.10 14.23
CA GLN A 170 4.17 6.02 13.94
C GLN A 170 5.21 6.46 12.90
N LEU A 171 4.79 7.13 11.83
CA LEU A 171 5.69 7.65 10.79
C LEU A 171 6.65 8.71 11.34
N ARG A 172 6.17 9.63 12.19
CA ARG A 172 7.03 10.60 12.89
C ARG A 172 8.06 9.91 13.79
N ARG A 173 7.67 8.84 14.50
CA ARG A 173 8.61 8.02 15.29
C ARG A 173 9.64 7.32 14.41
N TRP A 174 9.22 6.70 13.32
CA TRP A 174 10.12 6.06 12.37
C TRP A 174 11.14 7.05 11.83
N ARG A 175 10.71 8.23 11.40
CA ARG A 175 11.59 9.30 10.89
C ARG A 175 12.68 9.68 11.89
N LYS A 176 12.34 9.82 13.17
CA LYS A 176 13.31 10.15 14.24
C LYS A 176 14.35 9.05 14.44
N ARG A 177 13.94 7.77 14.34
CA ARG A 177 14.82 6.60 14.59
C ARG A 177 15.66 6.24 13.38
N ALA A 178 15.04 6.15 12.21
CA ALA A 178 15.65 5.66 10.97
C ALA A 178 16.26 6.77 10.11
N GLY A 179 15.80 8.02 10.30
CA GLY A 179 16.03 9.09 9.33
C GLY A 179 17.48 9.50 9.12
N LYS A 180 18.38 9.25 10.09
CA LYS A 180 19.82 9.46 9.91
C LYS A 180 20.44 8.47 8.92
N SER A 181 20.03 7.21 8.98
CA SER A 181 20.49 6.15 8.06
C SER A 181 19.82 6.27 6.68
N TRP A 182 18.58 6.74 6.64
CA TRP A 182 17.75 6.80 5.45
C TRP A 182 17.35 8.25 5.10
N SER A 183 18.34 9.13 4.94
CA SER A 183 18.12 10.59 4.82
C SER A 183 17.22 11.00 3.64
N ARG A 184 17.37 10.36 2.47
CA ARG A 184 16.49 10.55 1.30
C ARG A 184 15.03 10.26 1.65
N PHE A 185 14.76 9.08 2.21
CA PHE A 185 13.41 8.67 2.60
C PHE A 185 12.87 9.47 3.78
N SER A 186 13.72 9.93 4.70
CA SER A 186 13.33 10.85 5.78
C SER A 186 12.81 12.19 5.25
N LYS A 187 13.44 12.73 4.21
CA LYS A 187 12.98 13.95 3.52
C LYS A 187 11.68 13.70 2.75
N GLN A 188 11.59 12.58 2.02
CA GLN A 188 10.38 12.20 1.32
C GLN A 188 9.19 11.98 2.28
N LEU A 189 9.44 11.38 3.45
CA LEU A 189 8.43 11.18 4.48
C LEU A 189 7.97 12.50 5.09
N GLN A 190 8.89 13.46 5.24
CA GLN A 190 8.50 14.80 5.70
C GLN A 190 7.54 15.46 4.72
N GLY A 191 7.83 15.42 3.42
CA GLY A 191 6.91 15.93 2.40
C GLY A 191 5.56 15.20 2.43
N LEU A 192 5.56 13.88 2.59
CA LEU A 192 4.33 13.10 2.74
C LEU A 192 3.51 13.56 3.96
N LEU A 193 4.15 13.76 5.13
CA LEU A 193 3.50 14.22 6.35
C LEU A 193 2.85 15.61 6.19
N GLU A 194 3.52 16.53 5.48
CA GLU A 194 2.97 17.84 5.16
C GLU A 194 1.73 17.73 4.26
N LYS A 195 1.73 16.82 3.28
CA LYS A 195 0.56 16.58 2.42
C LYS A 195 -0.61 15.92 3.14
N ILE A 196 -0.32 15.05 4.11
CA ILE A 196 -1.33 14.50 5.01
C ILE A 196 -2.00 15.64 5.78
N GLU A 197 -1.22 16.52 6.39
CA GLU A 197 -1.73 17.66 7.15
C GLU A 197 -2.58 18.62 6.30
N GLN A 198 -2.10 18.97 5.10
CA GLN A 198 -2.87 19.77 4.14
C GLN A 198 -4.22 19.12 3.77
N SER A 199 -4.23 17.79 3.59
CA SER A 199 -5.45 17.05 3.25
C SER A 199 -6.41 16.97 4.45
N SER A 200 -5.89 16.78 5.67
CA SER A 200 -6.71 16.83 6.89
C SER A 200 -7.35 18.20 7.08
N LEU A 201 -6.62 19.28 6.84
CA LEU A 201 -7.16 20.65 6.90
C LEU A 201 -8.27 20.87 5.87
N MET A 202 -8.08 20.41 4.64
CA MET A 202 -9.10 20.46 3.58
C MET A 202 -10.39 19.73 4.00
N VAL A 203 -10.27 18.52 4.54
CA VAL A 203 -11.42 17.73 5.02
C VAL A 203 -12.12 18.44 6.19
N VAL A 204 -11.38 18.98 7.15
CA VAL A 204 -11.95 19.75 8.28
C VAL A 204 -12.72 20.98 7.78
N GLN A 205 -12.16 21.73 6.83
CA GLN A 205 -12.83 22.91 6.25
C GLN A 205 -14.14 22.55 5.53
N LYS A 206 -14.18 21.39 4.85
CA LYS A 206 -15.41 20.87 4.23
C LYS A 206 -16.41 20.38 5.28
N ARG A 207 -15.94 19.66 6.31
CA ARG A 207 -16.78 19.18 7.44
C ARG A 207 -17.47 20.29 8.20
N ASN A 208 -16.81 21.42 8.40
CA ASN A 208 -17.39 22.57 9.09
C ASN A 208 -18.59 23.21 8.36
N LYS A 209 -18.82 22.83 7.09
CA LYS A 209 -19.93 23.33 6.25
C LYS A 209 -21.06 22.31 6.11
N VAL A 210 -20.92 21.14 6.74
CA VAL A 210 -21.93 20.09 6.70
C VAL A 210 -23.06 20.42 7.68
N ASP A 211 -24.29 20.15 7.26
CA ASP A 211 -25.53 20.40 8.00
C ASP A 211 -26.12 19.13 8.66
N PHE A 212 -25.49 17.98 8.49
CA PHE A 212 -25.92 16.70 9.06
C PHE A 212 -25.08 16.27 10.28
N GLY A 213 -25.74 15.55 11.20
CA GLY A 213 -25.09 14.90 12.34
C GLY A 213 -24.53 13.51 12.03
N PRO A 214 -23.78 12.90 12.97
CA PRO A 214 -23.08 11.63 12.76
C PRO A 214 -24.00 10.43 12.50
N ALA A 215 -25.29 10.51 12.80
CA ALA A 215 -26.28 9.47 12.50
C ALA A 215 -26.63 9.39 11.00
N ASN A 216 -26.37 10.44 10.21
CA ASN A 216 -26.64 10.45 8.78
C ASN A 216 -25.50 9.77 8.01
N LEU A 217 -25.58 8.44 7.92
CA LEU A 217 -24.60 7.64 7.19
C LEU A 217 -24.61 7.91 5.68
N THR A 218 -25.78 8.22 5.11
CA THR A 218 -25.91 8.55 3.69
C THR A 218 -25.14 9.83 3.35
N GLY A 219 -25.34 10.89 4.14
CA GLY A 219 -24.59 12.14 3.99
C GLY A 219 -23.08 11.94 4.21
N ALA A 220 -22.70 11.15 5.21
CA ALA A 220 -21.30 10.82 5.47
C ALA A 220 -20.64 10.03 4.32
N ASN A 221 -21.37 9.13 3.66
CA ASN A 221 -20.88 8.36 2.51
C ASN A 221 -20.79 9.22 1.23
N GLN A 222 -21.68 10.19 1.07
CA GLN A 222 -21.66 11.13 -0.06
C GLN A 222 -20.69 12.30 0.14
N PHE A 223 -20.11 12.44 1.34
CA PHE A 223 -19.15 13.50 1.66
C PHE A 223 -17.96 13.48 0.69
N MET A 224 -17.73 14.62 0.02
CA MET A 224 -16.66 14.80 -0.96
C MET A 224 -16.66 13.77 -2.11
N SER A 225 -17.82 13.17 -2.42
CA SER A 225 -17.96 12.27 -3.58
C SER A 225 -17.76 12.96 -4.93
N ASP A 226 -17.91 14.28 -4.97
CA ASP A 226 -17.63 15.16 -6.11
C ASP A 226 -16.13 15.40 -6.34
N ILE A 227 -15.29 15.08 -5.37
CA ILE A 227 -13.85 15.35 -5.40
C ILE A 227 -13.12 14.03 -5.62
N SER A 228 -12.36 13.95 -6.71
CA SER A 228 -11.44 12.83 -6.92
C SER A 228 -10.38 12.81 -5.82
N ALA A 229 -10.06 11.62 -5.29
CA ALA A 229 -8.98 11.44 -4.32
C ALA A 229 -7.65 12.03 -4.82
N ASP A 230 -7.41 11.97 -6.13
CA ASP A 230 -6.23 12.50 -6.79
C ASP A 230 -6.15 14.05 -6.80
N ALA A 231 -7.27 14.74 -6.59
CA ALA A 231 -7.32 16.19 -6.47
C ALA A 231 -6.95 16.69 -5.06
N THR A 232 -6.90 15.80 -4.07
CA THR A 232 -6.43 16.16 -2.73
C THR A 232 -4.92 16.40 -2.71
N PRO A 233 -4.38 17.19 -1.75
CA PRO A 233 -2.94 17.40 -1.66
C PRO A 233 -2.12 16.11 -1.54
N ILE A 234 -2.64 15.11 -0.80
CA ILE A 234 -2.02 13.79 -0.66
C ILE A 234 -2.19 12.93 -1.91
N GLY A 235 -3.34 13.00 -2.59
CA GLY A 235 -3.58 12.28 -3.84
C GLY A 235 -2.70 12.78 -4.98
N ALA A 236 -2.56 14.10 -5.13
CA ALA A 236 -1.64 14.69 -6.10
C ALA A 236 -0.19 14.24 -5.86
N TYR A 237 0.21 14.15 -4.59
CA TYR A 237 1.53 13.64 -4.21
C TYR A 237 1.67 12.15 -4.53
N ALA A 238 0.70 11.31 -4.17
CA ALA A 238 0.69 9.89 -4.50
C ALA A 238 0.77 9.65 -6.02
N ASN A 239 0.02 10.43 -6.80
CA ASN A 239 0.09 10.45 -8.25
C ASN A 239 1.49 10.78 -8.78
N SER A 240 2.17 11.77 -8.20
CA SER A 240 3.53 12.10 -8.60
C SER A 240 4.48 10.92 -8.37
N LEU A 241 4.34 10.20 -7.26
CA LEU A 241 5.14 9.00 -6.96
C LEU A 241 4.83 7.86 -7.94
N ARG A 242 3.55 7.63 -8.28
CA ARG A 242 3.15 6.64 -9.28
C ARG A 242 3.78 6.93 -10.64
N LYS A 243 3.78 8.19 -11.09
CA LYS A 243 4.40 8.60 -12.35
C LYS A 243 5.91 8.36 -12.36
N VAL A 244 6.60 8.73 -11.29
CA VAL A 244 8.05 8.46 -11.15
C VAL A 244 8.33 6.96 -11.19
N LYS A 245 7.55 6.15 -10.46
CA LYS A 245 7.71 4.68 -10.47
C LYS A 245 7.44 4.08 -11.85
N ALA A 246 6.42 4.56 -12.57
CA ALA A 246 6.11 4.12 -13.92
C ALA A 246 7.24 4.44 -14.90
N GLN A 247 7.83 5.64 -14.80
CA GLN A 247 8.97 6.04 -15.63
C GLN A 247 10.22 5.19 -15.33
N GLN A 248 10.53 4.97 -14.05
CA GLN A 248 11.62 4.08 -13.66
C GLN A 248 11.42 2.66 -14.21
N ARG A 249 10.21 2.13 -14.12
CA ARG A 249 9.87 0.81 -14.67
C ARG A 249 10.05 0.76 -16.19
N ALA A 250 9.61 1.77 -16.94
CA ALA A 250 9.80 1.84 -18.38
C ALA A 250 11.29 1.80 -18.76
N THR A 251 12.11 2.64 -18.11
CA THR A 251 13.56 2.66 -18.35
C THR A 251 14.26 1.35 -18.00
N MET A 252 13.80 0.62 -16.98
CA MET A 252 14.34 -0.69 -16.64
C MET A 252 14.00 -1.75 -17.69
N VAL A 253 12.78 -1.73 -18.21
CA VAL A 253 12.34 -2.66 -19.28
C VAL A 253 13.12 -2.39 -20.57
N GLU A 254 13.29 -1.12 -20.96
CA GLU A 254 14.11 -0.75 -22.12
C GLU A 254 15.55 -1.26 -21.98
N ALA A 255 16.18 -1.06 -20.82
CA ALA A 255 17.55 -1.54 -20.55
C ALA A 255 17.68 -3.08 -20.46
N GLU A 256 16.56 -3.81 -20.30
CA GLU A 256 16.49 -5.26 -20.38
C GLU A 256 16.29 -5.75 -21.82
N MET A 257 15.59 -4.99 -22.65
CA MET A 257 15.36 -5.28 -24.07
C MET A 257 16.58 -4.98 -24.96
N GLU A 258 17.45 -4.07 -24.56
CA GLU A 258 18.70 -3.73 -25.29
C GLU A 258 19.85 -4.74 -25.08
N LYS A 259 19.63 -5.82 -24.32
CA LYS A 259 20.62 -6.90 -24.10
C LYS A 259 20.24 -8.19 -24.80
#